data_AF-A0A2V5Y4L2-F1
#
_entry.id   AF-A0A2V5Y4L2-F1
#
_cell.length_a   1.000
_cell.length_b   1.000
_cell.length_c   1.000
_cell.angle_alpha   90.00
_cell.angle_beta   90.00
_cell.angle_gamma   90.00
#
_symmetry.space_group_name_H-M   'P 1'
#
loop_
_entity.id
_entity.type
_entity.pdbx_description
1 polymer ?
#
loop_
_entity_poly.entity_id
_entity_poly.type
_entity_poly.pdbx_seq_one_letter_code
_entity_poly.pdbx_strand_id
1 'polypeptide(L)'
;MKVVDEPLSFATWTQSTGEELANSISHGIGLIGAIVGTPVLLLPAFHHGSPSFVVGTVVFTVTMLLLYLGSTLYHAWPQTRAKHILQV
;
A
#
# COMPACT_ATOMS: atom_id res chain seq x y z
N MET A 1 -30.64 -25.46 25.14
CA MET A 1 -30.30 -24.30 24.29
C MET A 1 -28.88 -23.86 24.67
N LYS A 2 -27.85 -24.42 24.01
CA LYS A 2 -26.41 -24.26 24.32
C LYS A 2 -25.64 -23.75 23.09
N VAL A 3 -26.12 -22.67 22.48
CA VAL A 3 -25.58 -22.18 21.18
C VAL A 3 -25.00 -20.76 21.28
N VAL A 4 -24.97 -20.13 22.46
CA VAL A 4 -24.68 -18.68 22.55
C VAL A 4 -23.26 -18.34 23.02
N ASP A 5 -22.41 -19.31 23.37
CA ASP A 5 -21.13 -19.05 24.03
C ASP A 5 -19.88 -19.34 23.19
N GLU A 6 -19.97 -19.48 21.86
CA GLU A 6 -18.78 -19.50 21.00
C GLU A 6 -18.31 -18.03 20.83
N PRO A 7 -17.23 -17.58 21.51
CA PRO A 7 -16.65 -16.29 21.17
C PRO A 7 -16.25 -16.37 19.70
N LEU A 8 -16.71 -15.43 18.89
CA LEU A 8 -16.25 -15.26 17.51
C LEU A 8 -14.73 -15.04 17.56
N SER A 9 -13.98 -16.13 17.50
CA SER A 9 -12.54 -16.15 17.39
C SER A 9 -12.23 -15.60 16.00
N PHE A 10 -12.01 -14.29 15.92
CA PHE A 10 -11.46 -13.68 14.73
C PHE A 10 -10.07 -14.28 14.53
N ALA A 11 -9.98 -15.22 13.59
CA ALA A 11 -8.72 -15.80 13.18
C ALA A 11 -7.80 -14.65 12.76
N THR A 12 -6.72 -14.44 13.53
CA THR A 12 -5.69 -13.48 13.18
C THR A 12 -4.73 -14.20 12.25
N TRP A 13 -4.94 -14.00 10.94
CA TRP A 13 -4.07 -14.58 9.92
C TRP A 13 -2.72 -13.86 9.97
N THR A 14 -1.72 -14.53 10.55
CA THR A 14 -0.34 -14.04 10.53
C THR A 14 0.29 -14.41 9.20
N GLN A 15 0.77 -13.41 8.44
CA GLN A 15 1.50 -13.65 7.19
C GLN A 15 2.81 -14.42 7.46
N SER A 16 3.08 -15.40 6.62
CA SER A 16 4.35 -16.13 6.58
C SER A 16 5.48 -15.27 6.01
N THR A 17 6.73 -15.64 6.28
CA THR A 17 7.91 -14.98 5.71
C THR A 17 7.88 -14.94 4.18
N GLY A 18 7.34 -15.98 3.54
CA GLY A 18 7.19 -16.04 2.09
C GLY A 18 6.17 -15.02 1.56
N GLU A 19 5.03 -14.88 2.25
CA GLU A 19 4.01 -13.88 1.90
C GLU A 19 4.53 -12.46 2.10
N GLU A 20 5.28 -12.19 3.17
CA GLU A 20 5.88 -10.88 3.39
C GLU A 20 6.95 -10.52 2.34
N LEU A 21 7.73 -11.51 1.90
CA LEU A 21 8.67 -11.31 0.81
C LEU A 21 7.94 -11.04 -0.51
N ALA A 22 6.90 -11.80 -0.83
CA ALA A 22 6.08 -11.59 -2.01
C ALA A 22 5.43 -10.21 -2.01
N ASN A 23 4.91 -9.76 -0.85
CA ASN A 23 4.35 -8.42 -0.66
C ASN A 23 5.44 -7.34 -0.82
N SER A 24 6.60 -7.50 -0.21
CA SER A 24 7.72 -6.56 -0.37
C SER A 24 8.09 -6.36 -1.85
N ILE A 25 8.18 -7.46 -2.60
CA ILE A 25 8.52 -7.45 -4.03
C ILE A 25 7.40 -6.82 -4.85
N SER A 26 6.15 -7.25 -4.68
CA SER A 26 5.02 -6.74 -5.46
C SER A 26 4.82 -5.24 -5.25
N HIS A 27 4.91 -4.77 -4.00
CA HIS A 27 4.82 -3.35 -3.68
C HIS A 27 6.05 -2.57 -4.15
N GLY A 28 7.25 -3.17 -4.09
CA GLY A 28 8.47 -2.56 -4.64
C GLY A 28 8.39 -2.34 -6.16
N ILE A 29 7.85 -3.31 -6.89
CA ILE A 29 7.56 -3.17 -8.33
C ILE A 29 6.51 -2.08 -8.55
N GLY A 30 5.46 -2.04 -7.72
CA GLY A 30 4.45 -0.98 -7.72
C GLY A 30 5.04 0.42 -7.51
N LEU A 31 6.00 0.56 -6.58
CA LEU A 31 6.72 1.81 -6.32
C LEU A 31 7.49 2.28 -7.56
N ILE A 32 8.26 1.37 -8.18
CA ILE A 32 9.00 1.67 -9.42
C ILE A 32 8.02 2.10 -10.53
N GLY A 33 6.91 1.37 -10.69
CA GLY A 33 5.85 1.70 -11.64
C GLY A 33 5.25 3.09 -11.36
N ALA A 34 4.99 3.43 -10.10
CA ALA A 34 4.49 4.74 -9.70
C ALA A 34 5.49 5.87 -10.00
N ILE A 35 6.80 5.65 -9.75
CA ILE A 35 7.87 6.60 -10.08
C ILE A 35 7.91 6.87 -11.59
N VAL A 36 7.87 5.82 -12.41
CA VAL A 36 7.91 5.93 -13.88
C VAL A 36 6.61 6.52 -14.44
N GLY A 37 5.46 6.15 -13.89
CA GLY A 37 4.15 6.63 -14.32
C GLY A 37 3.87 8.09 -13.94
N THR A 38 4.46 8.58 -12.85
CA THR A 38 4.27 9.97 -12.39
C THR A 38 4.56 11.03 -13.46
N PRO A 39 5.73 11.07 -14.12
CA PRO A 39 5.97 12.03 -15.19
C PRO A 39 5.05 11.81 -16.41
N VAL A 40 4.70 10.55 -16.72
CA VAL A 40 3.78 10.23 -17.82
C VAL A 40 2.39 10.82 -17.60
N LEU A 41 1.92 10.89 -16.35
CA LEU A 41 0.63 11.47 -15.98
C LEU A 41 0.71 13.00 -15.79
N LEU A 42 1.77 13.51 -15.17
CA LEU A 42 1.89 14.94 -14.86
C LEU A 42 2.17 15.80 -16.09
N LEU A 43 2.99 15.35 -17.03
CA LEU A 43 3.35 16.17 -18.21
C LEU A 43 2.11 16.56 -19.04
N PRO A 44 1.21 15.63 -19.44
CA PRO A 44 -0.01 15.99 -20.15
C PRO A 44 -1.01 16.76 -19.28
N ALA A 45 -1.02 16.54 -17.96
CA ALA A 45 -1.91 17.25 -17.04
C ALA A 45 -1.59 18.75 -16.98
N PHE A 46 -0.31 19.10 -16.94
CA PHE A 46 0.11 20.50 -16.99
C PHE A 46 -0.19 21.16 -18.34
N HIS A 47 -0.16 20.41 -19.45
CA HIS A 47 -0.51 20.94 -20.77
C HIS A 47 -2.01 21.15 -20.99
N HIS A 48 -2.88 20.41 -20.31
CA HIS A 48 -4.34 20.54 -20.46
C HIS A 48 -4.93 21.81 -19.81
N GLY A 49 -4.16 22.52 -18.96
CA GLY A 49 -4.56 23.82 -18.39
C GLY A 49 -5.73 23.80 -17.39
N SER A 50 -6.28 22.64 -17.04
CA SER A 50 -7.34 22.49 -16.03
C SER A 50 -6.75 22.34 -14.62
N PRO A 51 -6.94 23.32 -13.71
CA PRO A 51 -6.35 23.25 -12.37
C PRO A 51 -6.85 22.06 -11.55
N SER A 52 -8.13 21.69 -11.69
CA SER A 52 -8.70 20.54 -10.98
C SER A 52 -8.12 19.22 -11.45
N PHE A 53 -7.83 19.09 -12.75
CA PHE A 53 -7.18 17.91 -13.31
C PHE A 53 -5.76 17.77 -12.76
N VAL A 54 -4.97 18.85 -12.78
CA VAL A 54 -3.61 18.87 -12.21
C VAL A 54 -3.61 18.48 -10.73
N VAL A 55 -4.47 19.08 -9.92
CA VAL A 55 -4.56 18.77 -8.48
C VAL A 55 -4.93 17.30 -8.28
N GLY A 56 -5.92 16.78 -9.01
CA GLY A 56 -6.31 15.37 -8.96
C GLY A 56 -5.16 14.44 -9.33
N THR A 57 -4.42 14.75 -10.40
CA THR A 57 -3.26 13.97 -10.84
C THR A 57 -2.15 13.98 -9.78
N VAL A 58 -1.85 15.14 -9.18
CA VAL A 58 -0.84 15.27 -8.10
C VAL A 58 -1.25 14.47 -6.88
N VAL A 59 -2.50 14.59 -6.43
CA VAL A 59 -2.99 13.83 -5.28
C VAL A 59 -2.88 12.33 -5.55
N PHE A 60 -3.27 11.88 -6.74
CA PHE A 60 -3.19 10.48 -7.14
C PHE A 60 -1.75 9.95 -7.14
N THR A 61 -0.82 10.63 -7.82
CA THR A 61 0.57 10.17 -7.95
C THR A 61 1.30 10.19 -6.62
N VAL A 62 1.12 11.24 -5.80
CA VAL A 62 1.72 11.32 -4.46
C VAL A 62 1.17 10.24 -3.55
N THR A 63 -0.15 10.01 -3.54
CA THR A 63 -0.76 8.96 -2.70
C THR A 63 -0.26 7.58 -3.10
N MET A 64 -0.16 7.29 -4.41
CA MET A 64 0.39 6.03 -4.90
C MET A 64 1.85 5.83 -4.47
N LEU A 65 2.70 6.85 -4.60
CA LEU A 65 4.10 6.79 -4.15
C LEU A 65 4.19 6.52 -2.66
N LEU A 66 3.42 7.23 -1.84
CA LEU A 66 3.40 7.05 -0.38
C LEU A 66 2.89 5.66 0.02
N LEU A 67 1.84 5.16 -0.64
CA LEU A 67 1.28 3.84 -0.39
C LEU A 67 2.31 2.74 -0.67
N TYR A 68 2.91 2.75 -1.87
CA TYR A 68 3.86 1.72 -2.24
C TYR A 68 5.16 1.80 -1.44
N LEU A 69 5.67 3.02 -1.19
CA LEU A 69 6.84 3.21 -0.33
C LEU A 69 6.57 2.73 1.09
N GLY A 70 5.44 3.13 1.68
CA GLY A 70 5.03 2.73 3.02
C GLY A 70 4.93 1.21 3.14
N SER A 71 4.29 0.55 2.19
CA SER A 71 4.15 -0.91 2.18
C SER A 71 5.48 -1.64 1.98
N THR A 72 6.33 -1.20 1.04
CA THR A 72 7.66 -1.79 0.84
C THR A 72 8.52 -1.67 2.09
N LEU A 73 8.56 -0.49 2.73
CA LEU A 73 9.29 -0.30 3.98
C LEU A 73 8.72 -1.13 5.12
N TYR A 74 7.39 -1.23 5.20
CA TYR A 74 6.70 -2.00 6.22
C TYR A 74 7.05 -3.50 6.14
N HIS A 75 6.95 -4.10 4.96
CA HIS A 75 7.25 -5.52 4.80
C HIS A 75 8.75 -5.81 4.87
N ALA A 76 9.62 -4.87 4.48
CA ALA A 76 11.07 -4.98 4.67
C ALA A 76 11.53 -4.82 6.14
N TRP A 77 10.70 -4.25 7.02
CA TRP A 77 11.04 -4.02 8.42
C TRP A 77 11.10 -5.33 9.23
N PRO A 78 12.03 -5.46 10.21
CA PRO A 78 12.14 -6.66 11.05
C PRO A 78 10.84 -7.03 11.79
N GLN A 79 10.63 -8.33 11.98
CA GLN A 79 9.51 -8.86 12.77
C GLN A 79 9.57 -8.37 14.22
N THR A 80 8.67 -7.46 14.57
CA THR A 80 8.53 -6.91 15.94
C THR A 80 7.07 -6.96 16.36
N ARG A 81 6.79 -6.99 17.68
CA ARG A 81 5.41 -7.02 18.20
C ARG A 81 4.57 -5.83 17.72
N ALA A 82 5.19 -4.66 17.52
CA ALA A 82 4.51 -3.48 17.00
C ALA A 82 4.16 -3.60 15.49
N LYS A 83 4.93 -4.39 14.72
CA LYS A 83 4.65 -4.65 13.30
C LYS A 83 3.27 -5.28 13.13
N HIS A 84 2.91 -6.25 13.99
CA HIS A 84 1.60 -6.92 13.95
C HIS A 84 0.38 -5.99 14.05
N ILE A 85 0.50 -4.84 14.74
CA ILE A 85 -0.62 -3.89 14.89
C ILE A 85 -0.88 -3.14 13.58
N LEU A 86 0.15 -2.99 12.76
CA LEU A 86 0.12 -2.28 11.48
C LEU A 86 0.01 -3.25 10.28
N GLN A 87 -0.18 -4.56 10.53
CA GLN A 87 -0.46 -5.54 9.48
C GLN A 87 -1.87 -5.27 8.93
N VAL A 88 -1.96 -5.03 7.62
CA VAL A 88 -3.21 -4.85 6.89
C VAL A 88 -3.37 -5.98 5.88
#